data_AF-A0A9W9KH89-F1
#
_entry.id   AF-A0A9W9KH89-F1
#
_cell.length_a   1.000
_cell.length_b   1.000
_cell.length_c   1.000
_cell.angle_alpha   90.00
_cell.angle_beta   90.00
_cell.angle_gamma   90.00
#
_symmetry.space_group_name_H-M   'P 1'
#
loop_
_entity.id
_entity.type
_entity.pdbx_description
1 polymer ?
#
loop_
_entity_poly.entity_id
_entity_poly.type
_entity_poly.pdbx_seq_one_letter_code
_entity_poly.pdbx_strand_id
1 'polypeptide(L)'
;MKSTSPTVRFSTHGGEFTQIGYTGFSWQHDMRVHNETEQSLVLTLFNNANNEIAAGPATTGLGLAIDLVNRTVTKLRSLFNPNNLIHSVSQGNYQLLSGTNGHVLMDYGSIAKVKEFDGDGNVVCSAQFGDHNAVASYRGYRCQWHAAPFWKPSLVVRRTDTGANVSMGWNGVTNYDNWAVYSVISEKSVEGRWIRTVSRTGFEITVTLTDVSSHYIQVVARQGETVLSKSEVVSF
;
A
#
# COMPACT_ATOMS: atom_id res chain seq x y z
N MET A 1 25.73 -28.88 13.74
CA MET A 1 24.54 -29.74 13.53
C MET A 1 23.73 -29.11 12.40
N LYS A 2 23.56 -29.80 11.28
CA LYS A 2 22.75 -29.31 10.15
C LYS A 2 21.27 -29.45 10.56
N SER A 3 20.61 -28.33 10.79
CA SER A 3 19.15 -28.27 10.93
C SER A 3 18.53 -28.72 9.61
N THR A 4 17.98 -29.93 9.58
CA THR A 4 17.15 -30.39 8.47
C THR A 4 15.76 -29.78 8.65
N SER A 5 15.49 -28.65 8.00
CA SER A 5 14.14 -28.10 7.95
C SER A 5 13.19 -29.16 7.35
N PRO A 6 12.07 -29.49 8.00
CA PRO A 6 11.11 -30.44 7.46
C PRO A 6 10.56 -29.91 6.13
N THR A 7 10.85 -30.61 5.04
CA THR A 7 10.29 -30.29 3.73
C THR A 7 8.82 -30.71 3.70
N VAL A 8 7.90 -29.75 3.81
CA VAL A 8 6.47 -30.01 3.58
C VAL A 8 6.27 -30.15 2.07
N ARG A 9 6.00 -31.38 1.61
CA ARG A 9 5.62 -31.67 0.21
C ARG A 9 4.12 -31.92 0.18
N PHE A 10 3.40 -31.17 -0.65
CA PHE A 10 2.01 -31.46 -0.99
C PHE A 10 2.01 -32.25 -2.31
N SER A 11 2.32 -33.54 -2.28
CA SER A 11 2.21 -34.40 -3.47
C SER A 11 1.32 -35.59 -3.20
N THR A 12 0.73 -36.14 -4.26
CA THR A 12 -0.08 -37.37 -4.23
C THR A 12 0.69 -38.61 -3.77
N HIS A 13 2.01 -38.53 -3.58
CA HIS A 13 2.88 -39.65 -3.22
C HIS A 13 3.96 -39.29 -2.18
N GLY A 14 3.80 -38.19 -1.44
CA GLY A 14 4.78 -37.76 -0.45
C GLY A 14 4.15 -36.87 0.61
N GLY A 15 4.13 -37.38 1.85
CA GLY A 15 3.70 -36.63 3.03
C GLY A 15 2.18 -36.44 3.10
N GLU A 16 1.40 -37.49 3.37
CA GLU A 16 -0.05 -37.34 3.53
C GLU A 16 -0.37 -36.47 4.74
N PHE A 17 -0.90 -35.28 4.48
CA PHE A 17 -1.61 -34.49 5.47
C PHE A 17 -3.11 -34.57 5.18
N THR A 18 -3.94 -34.81 6.20
CA THR A 18 -5.39 -34.78 6.05
C THR A 18 -5.86 -33.34 5.81
N GLN A 19 -6.62 -33.12 4.74
CA GLN A 19 -7.14 -31.80 4.37
C GLN A 19 -8.51 -31.56 5.03
N ILE A 20 -8.66 -30.43 5.72
CA ILE A 20 -9.87 -30.04 6.45
C ILE A 20 -10.39 -28.71 5.89
N GLY A 21 -11.61 -28.74 5.36
CA GLY A 21 -12.32 -27.52 4.91
C GLY A 21 -11.87 -26.95 3.56
N TYR A 22 -11.05 -27.65 2.76
CA TYR A 22 -10.71 -27.27 1.38
C TYR A 22 -10.42 -28.49 0.50
N THR A 23 -10.38 -28.29 -0.83
CA THR A 23 -10.24 -29.35 -1.84
C THR A 23 -8.88 -29.31 -2.56
N GLY A 24 -7.85 -28.74 -1.94
CA GLY A 24 -6.53 -28.55 -2.56
C GLY A 24 -6.35 -27.19 -3.25
N PHE A 25 -5.21 -27.05 -3.92
CA PHE A 25 -4.83 -25.93 -4.78
C PHE A 25 -4.05 -26.46 -5.99
N SER A 26 -3.94 -25.67 -7.05
CA SER A 26 -3.14 -26.01 -8.22
C SER A 26 -2.57 -24.75 -8.88
N TRP A 27 -1.41 -24.92 -9.53
CA TRP A 27 -0.72 -23.84 -10.23
C TRP A 27 -0.46 -22.63 -9.31
N GLN A 28 -0.10 -22.90 -8.06
CA GLN A 28 0.01 -21.89 -7.02
C GLN A 28 1.23 -20.98 -7.20
N HIS A 29 1.08 -19.73 -6.81
CA HIS A 29 2.13 -18.73 -6.76
C HIS A 29 2.27 -18.11 -5.36
N ASP A 30 3.44 -17.51 -5.14
CA ASP A 30 3.78 -16.73 -3.94
C ASP A 30 3.41 -17.41 -2.61
N MET A 31 3.79 -18.68 -2.45
CA MET A 31 3.69 -19.38 -1.17
C MET A 31 4.59 -18.71 -0.13
N ARG A 32 4.02 -18.35 1.02
CA ARG A 32 4.73 -17.73 2.15
C ARG A 32 4.40 -18.47 3.44
N VAL A 33 5.44 -18.74 4.22
CA VAL A 33 5.35 -19.36 5.55
C VAL A 33 5.33 -18.27 6.60
N HIS A 34 4.46 -18.42 7.60
CA HIS A 34 4.29 -17.55 8.74
C HIS A 34 4.18 -18.38 10.02
N ASN A 35 4.55 -17.79 11.15
CA ASN A 35 4.41 -18.39 12.49
C ASN A 35 4.91 -19.84 12.58
N GLU A 36 6.06 -20.12 11.94
CA GLU A 36 6.64 -21.45 11.93
C GLU A 36 7.21 -21.82 13.30
N THR A 37 6.90 -23.05 13.72
CA THR A 37 7.43 -23.72 14.90
C THR A 37 7.81 -25.15 14.52
N GLU A 38 8.42 -25.90 15.44
CA GLU A 38 8.71 -27.33 15.21
C GLU A 38 7.44 -28.18 15.03
N GLN A 39 6.27 -27.67 15.44
CA GLN A 39 5.00 -28.41 15.47
C GLN A 39 3.98 -27.91 14.45
N SER A 40 4.11 -26.68 13.97
CA SER A 40 3.10 -26.07 13.10
C SER A 40 3.65 -24.89 12.30
N LEU A 41 2.93 -24.54 11.23
CA LEU A 41 3.16 -23.31 10.48
C LEU A 41 1.87 -22.84 9.81
N VAL A 42 1.82 -21.56 9.44
CA VAL A 42 0.75 -21.00 8.59
C VAL A 42 1.31 -20.78 7.19
N LEU A 43 0.62 -21.31 6.18
CA LEU A 43 0.96 -21.14 4.78
C LEU A 43 -0.07 -20.22 4.11
N THR A 44 0.38 -19.14 3.49
CA THR A 44 -0.46 -18.34 2.59
C THR A 44 0.00 -18.52 1.15
N LEU A 45 -0.94 -18.54 0.21
CA LEU A 45 -0.61 -18.70 -1.21
C LEU A 45 -1.67 -18.09 -2.11
N PHE A 46 -1.26 -17.77 -3.33
CA PHE A 46 -2.13 -17.41 -4.43
C PHE A 46 -2.45 -18.68 -5.23
N ASN A 47 -3.71 -19.11 -5.23
CA ASN A 47 -4.18 -20.31 -5.90
C ASN A 47 -4.83 -19.92 -7.23
N ASN A 48 -4.05 -19.93 -8.31
CA ASN A 48 -4.55 -19.66 -9.66
C ASN A 48 -5.71 -20.60 -10.00
N ALA A 49 -5.52 -21.90 -9.77
CA ALA A 49 -6.46 -22.98 -10.12
C ALA A 49 -6.89 -23.01 -11.59
N ASN A 50 -6.16 -22.32 -12.47
CA ASN A 50 -6.41 -22.21 -13.90
C ASN A 50 -5.09 -22.34 -14.66
N ASN A 51 -5.18 -22.68 -15.93
CA ASN A 51 -4.06 -22.71 -16.88
C ASN A 51 -4.56 -22.31 -18.28
N GLU A 52 -3.65 -22.20 -19.23
CA GLU A 52 -3.95 -21.75 -20.61
C GLU A 52 -4.85 -22.72 -21.41
N ILE A 53 -4.98 -23.97 -20.99
CA ILE A 53 -5.64 -25.05 -21.76
C ILE A 53 -7.04 -25.35 -21.24
N ALA A 54 -7.23 -25.31 -19.92
CA ALA A 54 -8.50 -25.64 -19.28
C ALA A 54 -8.86 -24.64 -18.18
N ALA A 55 -10.11 -24.18 -18.22
CA ALA A 55 -10.70 -23.36 -17.17
C ALA A 55 -10.96 -24.22 -15.93
N GLY A 56 -10.48 -23.75 -14.79
CA GLY A 56 -10.78 -24.31 -13.48
C GLY A 56 -11.67 -23.37 -12.66
N PRO A 57 -11.77 -23.58 -11.33
CA PRO A 57 -12.53 -22.69 -10.46
C PRO A 57 -11.91 -21.29 -10.42
N ALA A 58 -12.64 -20.31 -9.88
CA ALA A 58 -12.12 -18.96 -9.71
C ALA A 58 -10.84 -18.98 -8.85
N THR A 59 -9.90 -18.11 -9.23
CA THR A 59 -8.65 -17.89 -8.48
C THR A 59 -8.96 -17.45 -7.06
N THR A 60 -8.27 -18.06 -6.10
CA THR A 60 -8.47 -17.83 -4.66
C THR A 60 -7.16 -17.46 -3.98
N GLY A 61 -7.25 -16.65 -2.93
CA GLY A 61 -6.16 -16.46 -1.97
C GLY A 61 -6.38 -17.38 -0.79
N LEU A 62 -5.45 -18.30 -0.52
CA LEU A 62 -5.61 -19.29 0.56
C LEU A 62 -4.72 -18.97 1.75
N GLY A 63 -5.27 -19.12 2.95
CA GLY A 63 -4.52 -19.23 4.20
C GLY A 63 -4.79 -20.60 4.82
N LEU A 64 -3.74 -21.32 5.15
CA LEU A 64 -3.78 -22.72 5.61
C LEU A 64 -2.98 -22.84 6.90
N ALA A 65 -3.56 -23.47 7.93
CA ALA A 65 -2.83 -23.91 9.11
C ALA A 65 -2.32 -25.34 8.87
N ILE A 66 -1.03 -25.56 9.09
CA ILE A 66 -0.38 -26.85 8.94
C ILE A 66 0.01 -27.33 10.33
N ASP A 67 -0.53 -28.47 10.73
CA ASP A 67 -0.15 -29.19 11.95
C ASP A 67 0.81 -30.32 11.55
N LEU A 68 2.08 -30.18 11.91
CA LEU A 68 3.14 -31.13 11.58
C LEU A 68 3.08 -32.39 12.45
N VAL A 69 2.44 -32.32 13.63
CA VAL A 69 2.31 -33.43 14.58
C VAL A 69 1.19 -34.37 14.15
N ASN A 70 -0.02 -33.82 13.97
CA ASN A 70 -1.20 -34.58 13.56
C ASN A 70 -1.27 -34.77 12.04
N ARG A 71 -0.37 -34.12 11.30
CA ARG A 71 -0.32 -34.13 9.83
C ARG A 71 -1.66 -33.70 9.25
N THR A 72 -2.14 -32.52 9.64
CA THR A 72 -3.38 -31.94 9.09
C THR A 72 -3.13 -30.59 8.45
N VAL A 73 -3.92 -30.29 7.43
CA VAL A 73 -4.02 -28.97 6.82
C VAL A 73 -5.44 -28.45 6.98
N THR A 74 -5.60 -27.39 7.75
CA THR A 74 -6.90 -26.75 7.96
C THR A 74 -6.97 -25.44 7.19
N LYS A 75 -8.03 -25.26 6.39
CA LYS A 75 -8.29 -23.97 5.74
C LYS A 75 -8.64 -22.92 6.79
N LEU A 76 -7.80 -21.91 6.91
CA LEU A 76 -8.10 -20.72 7.72
C LEU A 76 -8.97 -19.75 6.94
N ARG A 77 -8.67 -19.53 5.66
CA ARG A 77 -9.43 -18.62 4.79
C ARG A 77 -9.28 -18.93 3.31
N SER A 78 -10.29 -18.52 2.55
CA SER A 78 -10.28 -18.53 1.08
C SER A 78 -10.89 -17.22 0.58
N LEU A 79 -10.07 -16.39 -0.04
CA LEU A 79 -10.43 -15.06 -0.51
C LEU A 79 -10.74 -15.11 -2.01
N PHE A 80 -11.95 -14.69 -2.38
CA PHE A 80 -12.38 -14.44 -3.75
C PHE A 80 -13.60 -13.50 -3.73
N ASN A 81 -13.89 -12.84 -4.85
CA ASN A 81 -15.07 -11.99 -4.96
C ASN A 81 -16.20 -12.75 -5.70
N PRO A 82 -17.28 -13.19 -5.03
CA PRO A 82 -18.35 -13.96 -5.68
C PRO A 82 -19.10 -13.16 -6.75
N ASN A 83 -19.10 -11.83 -6.66
CA ASN A 83 -19.76 -10.94 -7.63
C ASN A 83 -18.83 -10.58 -8.81
N ASN A 84 -17.55 -10.92 -8.73
CA ASN A 84 -16.58 -10.69 -9.79
C ASN A 84 -15.49 -11.76 -9.77
N LEU A 85 -15.84 -12.95 -10.28
CA LEU A 85 -14.93 -14.08 -10.39
C LEU A 85 -13.78 -13.74 -11.36
N ILE A 86 -12.56 -14.13 -10.99
CA ILE A 86 -11.35 -13.93 -11.77
C ILE A 86 -10.67 -15.28 -11.94
N HIS A 87 -10.21 -15.56 -13.16
CA HIS A 87 -9.53 -16.80 -13.54
C HIS A 87 -8.14 -16.43 -14.07
N SER A 88 -7.18 -16.32 -13.17
CA SER A 88 -5.79 -16.03 -13.52
C SER A 88 -5.06 -17.32 -13.86
N VAL A 89 -4.47 -17.40 -15.05
CA VAL A 89 -3.82 -18.61 -15.58
C VAL A 89 -2.34 -18.71 -15.21
N SER A 90 -1.73 -17.60 -14.80
CA SER A 90 -0.34 -17.57 -14.32
C SER A 90 -0.07 -16.35 -13.45
N GLN A 91 1.03 -16.42 -12.67
CA GLN A 91 1.55 -15.30 -11.89
C GLN A 91 0.57 -14.86 -10.78
N GLY A 92 0.78 -13.67 -10.22
CA GLY A 92 -0.01 -13.14 -9.13
C GLY A 92 0.58 -13.45 -7.77
N ASN A 93 0.04 -12.81 -6.74
CA ASN A 93 0.55 -12.96 -5.39
C ASN A 93 -0.49 -12.68 -4.32
N TYR A 94 -0.11 -13.10 -3.12
CA TYR A 94 -0.86 -12.95 -1.89
C TYR A 94 -0.03 -12.14 -0.91
N GLN A 95 -0.42 -10.90 -0.64
CA GLN A 95 0.26 -10.06 0.33
C GLN A 95 -0.62 -9.82 1.55
N LEU A 96 -0.25 -10.43 2.68
CA LEU A 96 -0.80 -10.04 3.98
C LEU A 96 -0.30 -8.63 4.35
N LEU A 97 -1.23 -7.66 4.45
CA LEU A 97 -0.90 -6.25 4.69
C LEU A 97 -0.75 -5.92 6.17
N SER A 98 -1.51 -6.59 7.02
CA SER A 98 -1.41 -6.45 8.47
C SER A 98 -1.70 -7.80 9.13
N GLY A 99 -0.82 -8.20 10.05
CA GLY A 99 -1.05 -9.37 10.89
C GLY A 99 -2.18 -9.18 11.91
N THR A 100 -2.57 -7.95 12.23
CA THR A 100 -3.60 -7.66 13.25
C THR A 100 -5.00 -7.55 12.67
N ASN A 101 -5.14 -6.91 11.51
CA ASN A 101 -6.45 -6.64 10.90
C ASN A 101 -6.79 -7.64 9.79
N GLY A 102 -5.83 -8.50 9.41
CA GLY A 102 -6.04 -9.58 8.46
C GLY A 102 -6.18 -9.15 7.00
N HIS A 103 -6.05 -7.85 6.67
CA HIS A 103 -6.17 -7.35 5.30
C HIS A 103 -5.18 -8.02 4.35
N VAL A 104 -5.63 -8.31 3.13
CA VAL A 104 -4.82 -8.97 2.10
C VAL A 104 -4.98 -8.25 0.78
N LEU A 105 -3.86 -7.94 0.15
CA LEU A 105 -3.82 -7.58 -1.26
C LEU A 105 -3.60 -8.83 -2.11
N MET A 106 -4.44 -9.01 -3.12
CA MET A 106 -4.27 -9.97 -4.19
C MET A 106 -4.08 -9.23 -5.51
N ASP A 107 -2.91 -9.40 -6.11
CA ASP A 107 -2.70 -9.07 -7.52
C ASP A 107 -2.94 -10.33 -8.35
N TYR A 108 -3.71 -10.20 -9.43
CA TYR A 108 -4.18 -11.32 -10.23
C TYR A 108 -3.29 -11.67 -11.43
N GLY A 109 -2.03 -11.24 -11.43
CA GLY A 109 -1.00 -11.73 -12.33
C GLY A 109 -1.32 -11.50 -13.80
N SER A 110 -1.62 -12.59 -14.52
CA SER A 110 -2.06 -12.56 -15.92
C SER A 110 -3.35 -11.77 -16.17
N ILE A 111 -4.06 -11.38 -15.13
CA ILE A 111 -5.23 -10.49 -15.19
C ILE A 111 -4.85 -9.16 -14.55
N ALA A 112 -4.96 -8.06 -15.31
CA ALA A 112 -4.57 -6.70 -14.89
C ALA A 112 -5.45 -6.09 -13.79
N LYS A 113 -5.69 -6.82 -12.69
CA LYS A 113 -6.51 -6.44 -11.56
C LYS A 113 -5.78 -6.67 -10.25
N VAL A 114 -6.03 -5.79 -9.31
CA VAL A 114 -5.64 -5.93 -7.91
C VAL A 114 -6.88 -5.76 -7.05
N LYS A 115 -7.05 -6.59 -6.02
CA LYS A 115 -8.10 -6.42 -5.01
C LYS A 115 -7.51 -6.47 -3.62
N GLU A 116 -8.02 -5.63 -2.74
CA GLU A 116 -7.80 -5.73 -1.31
C GLU A 116 -9.04 -6.31 -0.63
N PHE A 117 -8.78 -7.31 0.19
CA PHE A 117 -9.77 -7.95 1.06
C PHE A 117 -9.53 -7.51 2.50
N ASP A 118 -10.59 -7.21 3.23
CA ASP A 118 -10.53 -7.02 4.69
C ASP A 118 -10.38 -8.37 5.43
N GLY A 119 -10.35 -8.32 6.77
CA GLY A 119 -10.22 -9.51 7.62
C GLY A 119 -11.40 -10.50 7.48
N ASP A 120 -12.58 -10.01 7.08
CA ASP A 120 -13.80 -10.80 6.91
C ASP A 120 -13.93 -11.36 5.48
N GLY A 121 -13.03 -10.97 4.57
CA GLY A 121 -13.00 -11.41 3.19
C GLY A 121 -13.84 -10.57 2.23
N ASN A 122 -14.27 -9.37 2.63
CA ASN A 122 -14.95 -8.44 1.74
C ASN A 122 -13.93 -7.64 0.92
N VAL A 123 -14.29 -7.32 -0.33
CA VAL A 123 -13.45 -6.45 -1.17
C VAL A 123 -13.63 -4.99 -0.75
N VAL A 124 -12.58 -4.39 -0.21
CA VAL A 124 -12.54 -2.98 0.22
C VAL A 124 -11.82 -2.07 -0.77
N CYS A 125 -11.03 -2.64 -1.68
CA CYS A 125 -10.43 -1.93 -2.80
C CYS A 125 -10.36 -2.83 -4.03
N SER A 126 -10.60 -2.27 -5.22
CA SER A 126 -10.40 -2.96 -6.49
C SER A 126 -9.85 -1.97 -7.50
N ALA A 127 -8.77 -2.34 -8.18
CA ALA A 127 -8.16 -1.56 -9.25
C ALA A 127 -7.98 -2.43 -10.49
N GLN A 128 -8.13 -1.83 -11.67
CA GLN A 128 -7.77 -2.43 -12.96
C GLN A 128 -6.79 -1.47 -13.64
N PHE A 129 -5.62 -1.97 -14.01
CA PHE A 129 -4.50 -1.17 -14.53
C PHE A 129 -4.20 -1.43 -16.00
N GLY A 130 -5.11 -2.12 -16.69
CA GLY A 130 -5.02 -2.37 -18.12
C GLY A 130 -6.18 -3.20 -18.63
N ASP A 131 -6.30 -3.27 -19.94
CA ASP A 131 -7.30 -4.08 -20.61
C ASP A 131 -7.01 -5.58 -20.43
N HIS A 132 -8.08 -6.36 -20.47
CA HIS A 132 -7.98 -7.82 -20.38
C HIS A 132 -7.14 -8.36 -21.54
N ASN A 133 -6.21 -9.28 -21.25
CA ASN A 133 -5.25 -9.88 -22.19
C ASN A 133 -4.26 -8.90 -22.87
N ALA A 134 -4.26 -7.62 -22.51
CA ALA A 134 -3.29 -6.66 -23.02
C ALA A 134 -2.14 -6.41 -22.03
N VAL A 135 -2.47 -6.44 -20.74
CA VAL A 135 -1.52 -6.13 -19.66
C VAL A 135 -1.55 -7.26 -18.64
N ALA A 136 -0.38 -7.61 -18.12
CA ALA A 136 -0.21 -8.51 -17.00
C ALA A 136 0.76 -7.87 -16.01
N SER A 137 0.67 -8.28 -14.74
CA SER A 137 1.75 -8.08 -13.78
C SER A 137 2.33 -9.43 -13.40
N TYR A 138 3.60 -9.45 -12.99
CA TYR A 138 4.15 -10.64 -12.34
C TYR A 138 3.65 -10.75 -10.90
N ARG A 139 3.70 -9.63 -10.16
CA ARG A 139 3.23 -9.45 -8.79
C ARG A 139 2.92 -7.97 -8.54
N GLY A 140 1.97 -7.70 -7.65
CA GLY A 140 1.63 -6.37 -7.16
C GLY A 140 1.76 -6.28 -5.64
N TYR A 141 2.22 -5.13 -5.15
CA TYR A 141 2.45 -4.89 -3.72
C TYR A 141 1.87 -3.55 -3.29
N ARG A 142 1.26 -3.53 -2.11
CA ARG A 142 0.90 -2.33 -1.37
C ARG A 142 1.88 -2.18 -0.21
N CYS A 143 2.65 -1.10 -0.25
CA CYS A 143 3.66 -0.80 0.74
C CYS A 143 3.39 0.59 1.33
N GLN A 144 3.81 0.81 2.57
CA GLN A 144 3.98 2.17 3.03
C GLN A 144 5.08 2.82 2.21
N TRP A 145 4.76 3.90 1.53
CA TRP A 145 5.70 4.63 0.71
C TRP A 145 6.19 5.86 1.46
N HIS A 146 7.50 5.94 1.64
CA HIS A 146 8.17 7.14 2.11
C HIS A 146 8.94 7.79 0.97
N ALA A 147 8.76 9.09 0.76
CA ALA A 147 9.53 9.83 -0.22
C ALA A 147 9.94 11.21 0.29
N ALA A 148 11.16 11.59 -0.09
CA ALA A 148 11.82 12.85 0.20
C ALA A 148 12.33 13.44 -1.14
N PRO A 149 11.51 14.20 -1.85
CA PRO A 149 11.89 14.77 -3.14
C PRO A 149 13.01 15.81 -2.98
N PHE A 150 13.86 15.94 -4.01
CA PHE A 150 14.98 16.89 -4.01
C PHE A 150 14.55 18.34 -4.32
N TRP A 151 13.35 18.55 -4.88
CA TRP A 151 12.82 19.87 -5.17
C TRP A 151 12.10 20.48 -3.97
N LYS A 152 12.02 21.81 -3.94
CA LYS A 152 11.37 22.58 -2.88
C LYS A 152 9.84 22.48 -2.96
N PRO A 153 9.13 22.76 -1.84
CA PRO A 153 7.72 23.10 -1.84
C PRO A 153 7.34 24.19 -2.87
N SER A 154 6.18 24.03 -3.48
CA SER A 154 5.55 25.05 -4.32
C SER A 154 4.71 25.99 -3.47
N LEU A 155 4.79 27.28 -3.80
CA LEU A 155 4.05 28.36 -3.14
C LEU A 155 3.45 29.26 -4.21
N VAL A 156 2.15 29.56 -4.08
CA VAL A 156 1.45 30.58 -4.87
C VAL A 156 0.77 31.53 -3.89
N VAL A 157 0.99 32.82 -4.08
CA VAL A 157 0.35 33.85 -3.26
C VAL A 157 -0.47 34.75 -4.17
N ARG A 158 -1.74 34.94 -3.81
CA ARG A 158 -2.66 35.82 -4.52
C ARG A 158 -3.15 36.90 -3.58
N ARG A 159 -2.88 38.15 -3.91
CA ARG A 159 -3.38 39.30 -3.16
C ARG A 159 -4.90 39.33 -3.12
N THR A 160 -5.44 39.75 -1.98
CA THR A 160 -6.86 40.06 -1.77
C THR A 160 -6.98 41.52 -1.29
N ASP A 161 -8.20 42.03 -1.19
CA ASP A 161 -8.45 43.41 -0.73
C ASP A 161 -7.92 43.67 0.69
N THR A 162 -7.87 42.63 1.53
CA THR A 162 -7.49 42.70 2.95
C THR A 162 -6.23 41.90 3.31
N GLY A 163 -5.56 41.29 2.32
CA GLY A 163 -4.36 40.47 2.56
C GLY A 163 -3.99 39.56 1.39
N ALA A 164 -3.92 38.24 1.64
CA ALA A 164 -3.54 37.26 0.63
C ALA A 164 -4.13 35.87 0.86
N ASN A 165 -4.38 35.17 -0.25
CA ASN A 165 -4.56 33.72 -0.29
C ASN A 165 -3.21 33.06 -0.59
N VAL A 166 -2.75 32.25 0.34
CA VAL A 166 -1.48 31.52 0.25
C VAL A 166 -1.78 30.05 0.01
N SER A 167 -1.50 29.58 -1.20
CA SER A 167 -1.63 28.19 -1.61
C SER A 167 -0.27 27.52 -1.61
N MET A 168 -0.15 26.40 -0.90
CA MET A 168 1.10 25.69 -0.68
C MET A 168 0.91 24.18 -0.87
N GLY A 169 1.91 23.54 -1.48
CA GLY A 169 1.90 22.11 -1.73
C GLY A 169 3.30 21.59 -2.00
N TRP A 170 3.52 20.30 -1.72
CA TRP A 170 4.79 19.66 -2.01
C TRP A 170 4.55 18.27 -2.58
N ASN A 171 4.71 18.16 -3.90
CA ASN A 171 4.48 16.91 -4.60
C ASN A 171 5.58 15.89 -4.30
N GLY A 172 5.18 14.65 -4.05
CA GLY A 172 6.09 13.54 -3.85
C GLY A 172 6.66 13.38 -2.44
N VAL A 173 6.39 14.29 -1.49
CA VAL A 173 6.86 14.12 -0.10
C VAL A 173 5.76 13.50 0.77
N THR A 174 6.14 12.63 1.70
CA THR A 174 5.16 11.92 2.55
C THR A 174 5.28 12.18 4.04
N ASN A 175 6.34 12.82 4.52
CA ASN A 175 6.63 12.93 5.97
C ASN A 175 6.39 14.30 6.61
N TYR A 176 5.98 15.33 5.87
CA TYR A 176 5.55 16.59 6.48
C TYR A 176 4.12 16.47 7.02
N ASP A 177 3.86 17.06 8.18
CA ASP A 177 2.56 17.06 8.86
C ASP A 177 1.99 18.48 9.04
N ASN A 178 2.79 19.52 8.83
CA ASN A 178 2.33 20.91 8.89
C ASN A 178 3.18 21.88 8.06
N TRP A 179 2.62 23.07 7.84
CA TRP A 179 3.26 24.23 7.23
C TRP A 179 3.42 25.34 8.27
N ALA A 180 4.59 25.97 8.32
CA ALA A 180 4.75 27.28 8.95
C ALA A 180 4.83 28.36 7.87
N VAL A 181 3.98 29.38 8.00
CA VAL A 181 3.88 30.50 7.07
C VAL A 181 4.60 31.70 7.66
N TYR A 182 5.49 32.31 6.88
CA TYR A 182 6.31 33.44 7.29
C TYR A 182 6.11 34.61 6.33
N SER A 183 6.04 35.83 6.88
CA SER A 183 6.30 37.05 6.13
C SER A 183 7.79 37.34 6.14
N VAL A 184 8.38 37.63 4.99
CA VAL A 184 9.80 38.00 4.85
C VAL A 184 9.92 39.39 4.26
N ILE A 185 11.01 40.12 4.47
CA ILE A 185 11.12 41.53 4.06
C ILE A 185 11.63 41.71 2.62
N SER A 186 12.21 40.67 2.03
CA SER A 186 12.67 40.62 0.63
C SER A 186 12.92 39.18 0.19
N GLU A 187 13.04 38.95 -1.12
CA GLU A 187 13.36 37.63 -1.70
C GLU A 187 14.67 37.02 -1.18
N LYS A 188 15.63 37.86 -0.76
CA LYS A 188 16.95 37.43 -0.27
C LYS A 188 17.00 37.29 1.26
N SER A 189 15.89 37.50 1.95
CA SER A 189 15.86 37.44 3.41
C SER A 189 16.04 36.00 3.89
N VAL A 190 16.95 35.82 4.85
CA VAL A 190 17.19 34.52 5.49
C VAL A 190 16.26 34.28 6.68
N GLU A 191 15.70 35.36 7.23
CA GLU A 191 14.78 35.37 8.36
C GLU A 191 13.40 35.88 7.94
N GLY A 192 12.38 35.34 8.60
CA GLY A 192 10.99 35.75 8.41
C GLY A 192 10.28 35.85 9.75
N ARG A 193 9.29 36.73 9.82
CA ARG A 193 8.36 36.77 10.96
C ARG A 193 7.33 35.67 10.77
N TRP A 194 7.24 34.78 11.76
CA TRP A 194 6.20 33.75 11.79
C TRP A 194 4.81 34.38 11.84
N ILE A 195 3.91 33.89 11.00
CA ILE A 195 2.51 34.32 10.95
C ILE A 195 1.62 33.27 11.64
N ARG A 196 1.69 32.03 11.14
CA ARG A 196 0.87 30.93 11.66
C ARG A 196 1.40 29.57 11.21
N THR A 197 0.90 28.53 11.87
CA THR A 197 1.04 27.13 11.47
C THR A 197 -0.28 26.61 10.89
N VAL A 198 -0.19 25.74 9.88
CA VAL A 198 -1.33 25.13 9.19
C VAL A 198 -1.10 23.62 9.09
N SER A 199 -2.00 22.83 9.65
CA SER A 199 -1.91 21.36 9.58
C SER A 199 -2.08 20.86 8.16
N ARG A 200 -1.35 19.79 7.80
CA ARG A 200 -1.50 19.13 6.50
C ARG A 200 -2.80 18.34 6.46
N THR A 201 -3.72 18.70 5.58
CA THR A 201 -4.99 17.98 5.36
C THR A 201 -5.07 17.33 3.97
N GLY A 202 -4.10 17.57 3.09
CA GLY A 202 -4.09 17.07 1.73
C GLY A 202 -2.78 17.32 1.00
N PHE A 203 -2.84 17.28 -0.32
CA PHE A 203 -1.71 17.58 -1.21
C PHE A 203 -1.43 19.09 -1.29
N GLU A 204 -2.47 19.88 -1.52
CA GLU A 204 -2.44 21.34 -1.62
C GLU A 204 -3.37 21.93 -0.56
N ILE A 205 -2.94 23.01 0.07
CA ILE A 205 -3.69 23.70 1.12
C ILE A 205 -3.62 25.18 0.82
N THR A 206 -4.76 25.86 0.96
CA THR A 206 -4.84 27.31 0.88
C THR A 206 -5.23 27.90 2.23
N VAL A 207 -4.52 28.93 2.65
CA VAL A 207 -4.86 29.73 3.83
C VAL A 207 -5.03 31.19 3.44
N THR A 208 -6.06 31.82 3.97
CA THR A 208 -6.23 33.27 3.86
C THR A 208 -5.53 33.95 5.03
N LEU A 209 -4.70 34.93 4.70
CA LEU A 209 -4.04 35.82 5.64
C LEU A 209 -4.65 37.21 5.51
N THR A 210 -4.93 37.85 6.63
CA THR A 210 -5.33 39.27 6.71
C THR A 210 -4.20 40.08 7.32
N ASP A 211 -4.17 41.38 7.01
CA ASP A 211 -3.25 42.35 7.65
C ASP A 211 -1.76 41.99 7.52
N VAL A 212 -1.37 41.42 6.37
CA VAL A 212 0.02 41.04 6.13
C VAL A 212 0.85 42.28 5.84
N SER A 213 1.77 42.61 6.74
CA SER A 213 2.59 43.82 6.66
C SER A 213 3.74 43.75 5.65
N SER A 214 3.93 42.63 4.95
CA SER A 214 4.98 42.44 3.96
C SER A 214 4.42 41.91 2.64
N HIS A 215 5.08 42.30 1.55
CA HIS A 215 4.80 41.84 0.19
C HIS A 215 5.41 40.50 -0.15
N TYR A 216 6.08 39.81 0.78
CA TYR A 216 6.74 38.54 0.50
C TYR A 216 6.37 37.46 1.52
N ILE A 217 6.06 36.27 1.03
CA ILE A 217 5.75 35.07 1.84
C ILE A 217 6.76 33.97 1.54
N GLN A 218 7.08 33.21 2.58
CA GLN A 218 7.71 31.90 2.47
C GLN A 218 6.92 30.89 3.29
N VAL A 219 6.85 29.65 2.82
CA VAL A 219 6.30 28.54 3.59
C VAL A 219 7.38 27.50 3.90
N VAL A 220 7.28 26.90 5.07
CA VAL A 220 8.22 25.88 5.55
C VAL A 220 7.43 24.62 5.84
N ALA A 221 7.76 23.54 5.12
CA ALA A 221 7.21 22.22 5.40
C ALA A 221 7.93 21.61 6.61
N ARG A 222 7.16 21.09 7.57
CA ARG A 222 7.70 20.56 8.84
C ARG A 222 7.11 19.20 9.19
N GLN A 223 7.85 18.47 10.03
CA GLN A 223 7.37 17.34 10.81
C GLN A 223 7.46 17.72 12.30
N GLY A 224 6.32 17.98 12.93
CA GLY A 224 6.28 18.73 14.19
C GLY A 224 6.99 20.08 14.04
N GLU A 225 8.04 20.31 14.82
CA GLU A 225 8.88 21.51 14.72
C GLU A 225 10.10 21.34 13.81
N THR A 226 10.38 20.12 13.34
CA THR A 226 11.55 19.85 12.48
C THR A 226 11.30 20.41 11.08
N VAL A 227 12.20 21.27 10.60
CA VAL A 227 12.15 21.82 9.24
C VAL A 227 12.61 20.76 8.24
N LEU A 228 11.77 20.46 7.25
CA LEU A 228 12.10 19.54 6.16
C LEU A 228 12.56 20.27 4.92
N SER A 229 11.84 21.33 4.52
CA SER A 229 12.20 22.17 3.37
C SER A 229 11.49 23.51 3.43
N LYS A 230 12.00 24.49 2.68
CA LYS A 230 11.42 25.83 2.51
C LYS A 230 11.06 26.05 1.05
N SER A 231 9.94 26.70 0.78
CA SER A 231 9.61 27.17 -0.55
C SER A 231 10.57 28.28 -1.00
N GLU A 232 10.50 28.65 -2.28
CA GLU A 232 10.95 29.98 -2.69
C GLU A 232 10.15 31.06 -1.97
N VAL A 233 10.75 32.25 -1.87
CA VAL A 233 10.05 33.45 -1.42
C VAL A 233 9.20 33.98 -2.58
N VAL A 234 7.92 34.25 -2.34
CA VAL A 234 6.98 34.72 -3.36
C VAL A 234 6.44 36.09 -3.00
N SER A 235 6.47 37.01 -3.97
CA SER A 235 5.90 38.35 -3.84
C SER A 235 4.41 38.41 -4.18
N PHE A 236 3.65 39.35 -3.58
CA PHE A 236 2.23 39.56 -3.85
C PHE A 236 1.72 40.99 -3.53
#